data_AF-A0A2V5DNP1-F1
#
_entry.id   AF-A0A2V5DNP1-F1
#
_cell.length_a   1.000
_cell.length_b   1.000
_cell.length_c   1.000
_cell.angle_alpha   90.00
_cell.angle_beta   90.00
_cell.angle_gamma   90.00
#
_symmetry.space_group_name_H-M   'P 1'
#
loop_
_entity.id
_entity.type
_entity.pdbx_description
1 polymer ?
#
loop_
_entity_poly.entity_id
_entity_poly.type
_entity_poly.pdbx_seq_one_letter_code
_entity_poly.pdbx_strand_id
1 'polypeptide(L)'
;MPVTAIGTYTAQPLDRQANFHGAQLVYLCWENHLLFCAPFTLPVDPALPFAAFIEQVVKPAIALHPDAAQVDFATARWRLDEQPFTPDLARGLAANGITHKSLLHLHTPGLEGLGGSHN
;
A
#
# COMPACT_ATOMS: atom_id res chain seq x y z
N MET A 1 -23.38 14.12 6.34
CA MET A 1 -24.53 14.81 5.73
C MET A 1 -24.55 14.49 4.25
N PRO A 2 -25.69 14.13 3.64
CA PRO A 2 -25.79 13.98 2.19
C PRO A 2 -25.60 15.33 1.50
N VAL A 3 -25.26 15.31 0.20
CA VAL A 3 -25.11 16.53 -0.61
C VAL A 3 -26.47 17.24 -0.74
N THR A 4 -26.53 18.52 -0.40
CA THR A 4 -27.70 19.38 -0.67
C THR A 4 -27.59 19.91 -2.10
N ALA A 5 -28.61 19.69 -2.92
CA ALA A 5 -28.64 20.12 -4.32
C ALA A 5 -30.04 20.65 -4.71
N ILE A 6 -30.09 21.52 -5.72
CA ILE A 6 -31.33 22.09 -6.28
C ILE A 6 -32.12 21.11 -7.17
N GLY A 7 -31.64 19.86 -7.30
CA GLY A 7 -32.24 18.77 -8.04
C GLY A 7 -31.59 17.43 -7.65
N THR A 8 -32.03 16.33 -8.27
CA THR A 8 -31.47 14.99 -7.99
C THR A 8 -29.97 14.96 -8.23
N TYR A 9 -29.19 14.71 -7.18
CA TYR A 9 -27.73 14.65 -7.24
C TYR A 9 -27.25 13.21 -7.15
N THR A 10 -26.95 12.63 -8.31
CA THR A 10 -26.34 11.30 -8.44
C THR A 10 -24.99 11.42 -9.13
N ALA A 11 -23.97 10.85 -8.52
CA ALA A 11 -22.63 10.79 -9.11
C ALA A 11 -22.13 9.35 -9.13
N GLN A 12 -21.30 9.09 -10.12
CA GLN A 12 -20.61 7.83 -10.29
C GLN A 12 -19.15 8.01 -9.84
N PRO A 13 -18.62 7.20 -8.89
CA PRO A 13 -17.20 7.29 -8.55
C PRO A 13 -16.32 7.18 -9.79
N LEU A 14 -15.41 8.14 -9.97
CA LEU A 14 -14.53 8.21 -11.14
C LEU A 14 -13.39 7.18 -11.05
N ASP A 15 -13.05 6.80 -9.83
CA ASP A 15 -11.97 5.89 -9.46
C ASP A 15 -12.51 4.50 -9.08
N ARG A 16 -13.41 3.96 -9.89
CA ARG A 16 -13.79 2.54 -9.78
C ARG A 16 -12.70 1.68 -10.39
N GLN A 17 -12.45 0.51 -9.80
CA GLN A 17 -11.48 -0.46 -10.32
C GLN A 17 -11.67 -0.81 -11.80
N ALA A 18 -12.93 -0.88 -12.28
CA ALA A 18 -13.24 -1.14 -13.69
C ALA A 18 -12.59 -0.15 -14.67
N ASN A 19 -12.26 1.06 -14.22
CA ASN A 19 -11.61 2.10 -15.03
C ASN A 19 -10.07 1.93 -15.11
N PHE A 20 -9.49 0.95 -14.43
CA PHE A 20 -8.04 0.73 -14.33
C PHE A 20 -7.54 -0.45 -15.17
N HIS A 21 -8.30 -0.87 -16.19
CA HIS A 21 -7.87 -1.83 -17.22
C HIS A 21 -7.30 -3.16 -16.67
N GLY A 22 -7.95 -3.70 -15.63
CA GLY A 22 -7.54 -4.94 -14.97
C GLY A 22 -6.63 -4.75 -13.75
N ALA A 23 -6.01 -3.57 -13.59
CA ALA A 23 -5.25 -3.24 -12.39
C ALA A 23 -6.15 -2.82 -11.21
N GLN A 24 -5.56 -2.81 -10.02
CA GLN A 24 -6.10 -2.16 -8.83
C GLN A 24 -5.09 -1.14 -8.28
N LEU A 25 -5.57 -0.10 -7.62
CA LEU A 25 -4.71 0.79 -6.86
C LEU A 25 -4.47 0.16 -5.49
N VAL A 26 -3.23 0.16 -5.02
CA VAL A 26 -2.86 -0.15 -3.63
C VAL A 26 -2.03 1.00 -3.12
N TYR A 27 -2.34 1.47 -1.91
CA TYR A 27 -1.50 2.43 -1.21
C TYR A 27 -0.50 1.71 -0.34
N LEU A 28 0.74 2.18 -0.31
CA LEU A 28 1.79 1.64 0.55
C LEU A 28 2.38 2.76 1.42
N CYS A 29 2.16 2.66 2.73
CA CYS A 29 2.79 3.52 3.72
C CYS A 29 3.93 2.75 4.39
N TRP A 30 5.17 3.25 4.28
CA TRP A 30 6.26 2.75 5.12
C TRP A 30 6.33 3.63 6.37
N GLU A 31 5.96 3.05 7.51
CA GLU A 31 5.88 3.77 8.77
C GLU A 31 7.26 4.25 9.20
N ASN A 32 7.34 5.49 9.70
CA ASN A 32 8.56 6.13 10.19
C ASN A 32 9.66 6.42 9.15
N HIS A 33 9.29 6.55 7.87
CA HIS A 33 10.18 6.83 6.74
C HIS A 33 9.67 8.01 5.88
N LEU A 34 9.62 9.20 6.47
CA LEU A 34 9.04 10.44 5.94
C LEU A 34 9.85 11.11 4.82
N LEU A 35 11.03 10.59 4.48
CA LEU A 35 11.74 10.88 3.23
C LEU A 35 10.78 10.71 2.04
N PHE A 36 9.89 9.73 2.13
CA PHE A 36 8.69 9.64 1.31
C PHE A 36 7.56 10.40 2.01
N CYS A 37 7.25 11.59 1.48
CA CYS A 37 6.33 12.52 2.14
C CYS A 37 4.89 12.03 2.27
N ALA A 38 4.51 10.96 1.56
CA ALA A 38 3.18 10.36 1.57
C ALA A 38 3.26 8.88 1.18
N PRO A 39 2.21 8.08 1.50
CA PRO A 39 2.09 6.72 0.98
C PRO A 39 2.14 6.68 -0.56
N PHE A 40 2.81 5.67 -1.11
CA PHE A 40 2.86 5.45 -2.55
C PHE A 40 1.48 5.04 -3.07
N THR A 41 1.13 5.48 -4.28
CA THR A 41 -0.07 5.01 -5.00
C THR A 41 0.36 4.14 -6.17
N LEU A 42 0.09 2.83 -6.08
CA LEU A 42 0.67 1.83 -6.97
C LEU A 42 -0.43 1.14 -7.78
N PRO A 43 -0.45 1.26 -9.12
CA PRO A 43 -1.29 0.40 -9.95
C PRO A 43 -0.66 -0.98 -10.08
N VAL A 44 -1.32 -2.00 -9.55
CA VAL A 44 -0.82 -3.38 -9.48
C VAL A 44 -1.86 -4.38 -9.97
N ASP A 45 -1.37 -5.52 -10.49
CA ASP A 45 -2.24 -6.64 -10.84
C ASP A 45 -2.85 -7.26 -9.57
N PRO A 46 -4.18 -7.38 -9.44
CA PRO A 46 -4.84 -8.04 -8.31
C PRO A 46 -4.40 -9.49 -8.09
N ALA A 47 -3.93 -10.18 -9.14
CA ALA A 47 -3.46 -11.55 -9.06
C ALA A 47 -1.97 -11.69 -8.71
N LEU A 48 -1.21 -10.58 -8.65
CA LEU A 48 0.22 -10.60 -8.34
C LEU A 48 0.48 -11.26 -6.98
N PRO A 49 1.28 -12.34 -6.88
CA PRO A 49 1.60 -12.96 -5.61
C PRO A 49 2.25 -11.96 -4.64
N PHE A 50 1.91 -12.02 -3.35
CA PHE A 50 2.42 -11.03 -2.39
C PHE A 50 3.96 -11.04 -2.28
N ALA A 51 4.62 -12.21 -2.41
CA ALA A 51 6.08 -12.28 -2.51
C ALA A 51 6.63 -11.50 -3.72
N ALA A 52 5.99 -11.65 -4.88
CA ALA A 52 6.38 -10.93 -6.08
C ALA A 52 6.12 -9.42 -5.95
N PHE A 53 5.02 -9.03 -5.28
CA PHE A 53 4.75 -7.62 -4.95
C PHE A 53 5.87 -7.00 -4.10
N ILE A 54 6.39 -7.72 -3.09
CA ILE A 54 7.53 -7.24 -2.30
C ILE A 54 8.75 -7.00 -3.18
N GLU A 55 9.15 -8.00 -3.97
CA GLU A 55 10.38 -7.94 -4.77
C GLU A 55 10.30 -6.93 -5.93
N GLN A 56 9.18 -6.90 -6.64
CA GLN A 56 9.04 -6.17 -7.90
C GLN A 56 8.48 -4.77 -7.71
N VAL A 57 7.79 -4.49 -6.60
CA VAL A 57 7.10 -3.21 -6.38
C VAL A 57 7.59 -2.52 -5.12
N VAL A 58 7.53 -3.19 -3.96
CA VAL A 58 7.88 -2.57 -2.67
C VAL A 58 9.36 -2.20 -2.61
N LYS A 59 10.27 -3.15 -2.86
CA LYS A 59 11.71 -2.91 -2.78
C LYS A 59 12.18 -1.78 -3.70
N PRO A 60 11.80 -1.74 -5.00
CA PRO A 60 12.15 -0.60 -5.86
C PRO A 60 11.56 0.73 -5.39
N ALA A 61 10.31 0.73 -4.87
CA ALA A 61 9.65 1.96 -4.42
C ALA A 61 10.37 2.61 -3.23
N ILE A 62 10.87 1.80 -2.30
CA ILE A 62 11.53 2.30 -1.08
C ILE A 62 13.04 2.48 -1.22
N ALA A 63 13.65 2.09 -2.34
CA ALA A 63 15.09 1.94 -2.52
C ALA A 63 15.95 3.21 -2.29
N LEU A 64 15.34 4.41 -2.35
CA LEU A 64 16.06 5.66 -2.10
C LEU A 64 16.37 5.91 -0.62
N HIS A 65 15.70 5.23 0.31
CA HIS A 65 15.95 5.38 1.73
C HIS A 65 17.12 4.48 2.19
N PRO A 66 18.06 4.98 3.02
CA PRO A 66 19.20 4.18 3.49
C PRO A 66 18.83 2.86 4.18
N ASP A 67 17.75 2.85 4.97
CA ASP A 67 17.28 1.64 5.66
C ASP A 67 16.72 0.56 4.72
N ALA A 68 16.37 0.89 3.47
CA ALA A 68 15.70 -0.02 2.55
C ALA A 68 16.50 -1.30 2.28
N ALA A 69 17.84 -1.19 2.23
CA ALA A 69 18.73 -2.32 2.03
C ALA A 69 18.81 -3.26 3.25
N GLN A 70 18.40 -2.79 4.43
CA GLN A 70 18.45 -3.53 5.70
C GLN A 70 17.10 -4.17 6.05
N VAL A 71 16.03 -3.88 5.31
CA VAL A 71 14.70 -4.39 5.61
C VAL A 71 14.64 -5.90 5.48
N ASP A 72 14.33 -6.56 6.58
CA ASP A 72 13.93 -7.97 6.60
C ASP A 72 12.40 -8.10 6.51
N PHE A 73 11.90 -8.46 5.34
CA PHE A 73 10.47 -8.63 5.10
C PHE A 73 9.86 -9.86 5.80
N ALA A 74 10.67 -10.80 6.31
CA ALA A 74 10.16 -11.92 7.10
C ALA A 74 9.74 -11.50 8.52
N THR A 75 10.32 -10.43 9.05
CA THR A 75 10.03 -9.88 10.39
C THR A 75 9.26 -8.56 10.34
N ALA A 76 9.07 -8.00 9.15
CA ALA A 76 8.21 -6.86 8.90
C ALA A 76 6.77 -7.11 9.35
N ARG A 77 6.14 -6.07 9.91
CA ARG A 77 4.76 -6.09 10.36
C ARG A 77 3.89 -5.38 9.35
N TRP A 78 2.75 -5.99 9.03
CA TRP A 78 1.81 -5.44 8.07
C TRP A 78 0.49 -5.09 8.73
N ARG A 79 -0.11 -3.99 8.29
CA ARG A 79 -1.53 -3.70 8.50
C ARG A 79 -2.19 -3.45 7.15
N LEU A 80 -3.43 -3.92 7.01
CA LEU A 80 -4.27 -3.71 5.83
C LEU A 80 -5.51 -2.97 6.29
N ASP A 81 -5.73 -1.78 5.75
CA ASP A 81 -6.90 -0.94 6.07
C ASP A 81 -7.07 -0.79 7.61
N GLU A 82 -5.95 -0.42 8.26
CA GLU A 82 -5.78 -0.23 9.70
C GLU A 82 -5.89 -1.50 10.57
N GLN A 83 -6.15 -2.66 9.99
CA GLN A 83 -6.25 -3.93 10.72
C GLN A 83 -4.95 -4.73 10.68
N PRO A 84 -4.61 -5.50 11.74
CA PRO A 84 -3.50 -6.45 11.70
C PRO A 84 -3.62 -7.39 10.51
N PHE A 85 -2.54 -7.56 9.76
CA PHE A 85 -2.55 -8.32 8.51
C PHE A 85 -1.33 -9.25 8.44
N THR A 86 -1.56 -10.50 8.04
CA THR A 86 -0.51 -11.49 7.79
C THR A 86 -0.70 -12.02 6.37
N PRO A 87 0.12 -11.57 5.41
CA PRO A 87 -0.03 -11.98 4.02
C PRO A 87 0.39 -13.43 3.82
N ASP A 88 -0.38 -14.16 3.01
CA ASP A 88 0.07 -15.37 2.35
C ASP A 88 0.90 -14.97 1.12
N LEU A 89 2.21 -15.24 1.21
CA LEU A 89 3.22 -14.88 0.23
C LEU A 89 2.97 -15.50 -1.16
N ALA A 90 2.34 -16.66 -1.23
CA ALA A 90 2.09 -17.38 -2.48
C ALA A 90 0.80 -16.93 -3.18
N ARG A 91 -0.14 -16.33 -2.43
CA ARG A 91 -1.44 -15.89 -2.96
C ARG A 91 -1.36 -14.50 -3.57
N GLY A 92 -2.20 -14.27 -4.57
CA GLY A 92 -2.39 -12.96 -5.19
C GLY A 92 -2.86 -11.90 -4.19
N LEU A 93 -2.63 -10.61 -4.50
CA LEU A 93 -3.05 -9.48 -3.64
C LEU A 93 -4.54 -9.52 -3.30
N ALA A 94 -5.42 -9.66 -4.31
CA ALA A 94 -6.86 -9.74 -4.09
C ALA A 94 -7.25 -11.01 -3.30
N ALA A 95 -6.55 -12.11 -3.51
CA ALA A 95 -6.77 -13.36 -2.78
C ALA A 95 -6.31 -13.29 -1.31
N ASN A 96 -5.46 -12.31 -0.97
CA ASN A 96 -5.08 -11.91 0.39
C ASN A 96 -6.07 -10.92 1.03
N GLY A 97 -7.09 -10.46 0.29
CA GLY A 97 -8.03 -9.45 0.76
C GLY A 97 -7.60 -8.01 0.50
N ILE A 98 -6.48 -7.79 -0.21
CA ILE A 98 -6.03 -6.45 -0.61
C ILE A 98 -6.84 -6.04 -1.83
N THR A 99 -7.73 -5.07 -1.67
CA THR A 99 -8.67 -4.67 -2.73
C THR A 99 -8.32 -3.30 -3.33
N HIS A 100 -9.11 -2.86 -4.32
CA HIS A 100 -8.91 -1.56 -4.94
C HIS A 100 -8.98 -0.40 -3.92
N LYS A 101 -7.90 0.38 -3.86
CA LYS A 101 -7.64 1.49 -2.93
C LYS A 101 -7.42 1.07 -1.47
N SER A 102 -7.12 -0.21 -1.21
CA SER A 102 -6.64 -0.63 0.11
C SER A 102 -5.29 0.02 0.44
N LEU A 103 -5.07 0.30 1.72
CA LEU A 103 -3.83 0.84 2.28
C LEU A 103 -3.09 -0.23 3.07
N LEU A 104 -1.89 -0.56 2.59
CA LEU A 104 -0.91 -1.37 3.31
C LEU A 104 0.01 -0.47 4.11
N HIS A 105 0.12 -0.76 5.40
CA HIS A 105 1.17 -0.23 6.24
C HIS A 105 2.27 -1.28 6.39
N LEU A 106 3.49 -0.90 6.05
CA LEU A 106 4.72 -1.62 6.32
C LEU A 106 5.38 -0.98 7.53
N HIS A 107 5.54 -1.73 8.62
CA HIS A 107 6.39 -1.34 9.74
C HIS A 107 7.58 -2.30 9.82
N THR A 108 8.77 -1.73 9.98
CA THR A 108 10.05 -2.46 10.01
C THR A 108 10.73 -2.21 11.36
N PRO A 109 10.37 -2.97 12.42
CA PRO A 109 10.86 -2.69 13.77
C PRO A 109 12.38 -2.59 13.85
N GLY A 110 12.88 -1.49 14.40
CA GLY A 110 14.32 -1.22 14.53
C GLY A 110 14.95 -0.48 13.35
N LEU A 111 14.20 -0.26 12.28
CA LEU A 111 14.49 0.68 11.20
C LEU A 111 13.42 1.77 11.28
N GLU A 112 13.78 2.92 11.86
CA GLU A 112 12.82 3.96 12.25
C GLU A 112 13.15 5.31 11.58
N GLY A 113 13.83 5.27 10.42
CA GLY A 113 14.24 6.44 9.67
C GLY A 113 15.51 7.11 10.21
N LEU A 114 15.78 8.32 9.71
CA LEU A 114 17.04 9.02 9.85
C LEU A 114 17.04 9.95 11.06
N GLY A 115 18.14 9.91 11.82
CA GLY A 115 18.46 10.89 12.87
C GLY A 115 17.42 11.01 13.99
N GLY A 116 16.62 9.96 14.24
CA GLY A 116 15.53 9.98 15.23
C GLY A 116 14.35 10.89 14.85
N SER A 117 14.31 11.36 13.61
CA SER A 117 13.26 12.24 13.09
C SER A 117 12.22 11.52 12.26
N HIS A 118 12.41 10.22 12.04
CA HIS A 118 11.58 9.38 11.17
C HIS A 118 11.52 9.88 9.72
N ASN A 119 12.53 10.62 9.26
CA ASN A 119 12.75 10.93 7.85
C ASN A 119 13.29 9.71 7.14
#